data_AF-A0A520EEB6-F1
#
_entry.id   AF-A0A520EEB6-F1
#
_cell.length_a   1.000
_cell.length_b   1.000
_cell.length_c   1.000
_cell.angle_alpha   90.00
_cell.angle_beta   90.00
_cell.angle_gamma   90.00
#
_symmetry.space_group_name_H-M   'P 1'
#
loop_
_entity.id
_entity.type
_entity.pdbx_description
1 polymer ?
#
loop_
_entity_poly.entity_id
_entity_poly.type
_entity_poly.pdbx_seq_one_letter_code
_entity_poly.pdbx_strand_id
1 'polypeptide(L)'
;MSRDSVQAVVDRFADELGRSVVVNDPEVRMLFASRHFGDEDPVRIRAILNRDAGSEAIGFLLSSGIGQWTKPGRIDGSEALGLHARAGVPIRWRGETLGMILVIDAEKTVTDADLARIGEVANEVAPLMVADRMPLDSGRSEALVTAALGPEESAREGALAELAVIPGGVRVVTLALRQGKDNDLTAIALRHALVAARSRSRGDALHSVDGAAGHLVYLATAARDLDTVVAEARTMVRDAADVAGRGTSVEAGIGALVPAMNEAWLSARQAGLAATI
;
A
#
# COMPACT_ATOMS: atom_id res chain seq x y z
N MET A 1 9.79 11.41 -2.93
CA MET A 1 11.19 11.19 -3.40
C MET A 1 11.46 9.73 -3.75
N SER A 2 11.06 8.75 -2.93
CA SER A 2 11.26 7.31 -3.20
C SER A 2 10.50 6.80 -4.44
N ARG A 3 9.22 7.15 -4.59
CA ARG A 3 8.39 6.77 -5.76
C ARG A 3 8.99 7.24 -7.08
N ASP A 4 9.37 8.51 -7.17
CA ASP A 4 10.04 9.07 -8.35
C ASP A 4 11.40 8.40 -8.61
N SER A 5 12.10 7.99 -7.54
CA SER A 5 13.37 7.26 -7.67
C SER A 5 13.16 5.86 -8.24
N VAL A 6 12.14 5.12 -7.78
CA VAL A 6 11.80 3.81 -8.34
C VAL A 6 11.39 3.94 -9.80
N GLN A 7 10.52 4.92 -10.11
CA GLN A 7 10.09 5.19 -11.48
C GLN A 7 11.29 5.52 -12.40
N ALA A 8 12.22 6.36 -11.95
CA ALA A 8 13.42 6.71 -12.72
C ALA A 8 14.33 5.49 -12.99
N VAL A 9 14.48 4.58 -12.04
CA VAL A 9 15.23 3.32 -12.24
C VAL A 9 14.54 2.44 -13.26
N VAL A 10 13.21 2.31 -13.18
CA VAL A 10 12.39 1.53 -14.12
C VAL A 10 12.48 2.10 -15.53
N ASP A 11 12.36 3.41 -15.70
CA ASP A 11 12.44 4.08 -17.00
C ASP A 11 13.82 3.93 -17.63
N ARG A 12 14.88 4.19 -16.85
CA ARG A 12 16.27 4.01 -17.31
C ARG A 12 16.56 2.57 -17.71
N PHE A 13 16.06 1.60 -16.95
CA PHE A 13 16.26 0.19 -17.26
C PHE A 13 15.48 -0.22 -18.52
N ALA A 14 14.27 0.30 -18.72
CA ALA A 14 13.50 0.07 -19.93
C ALA A 14 14.22 0.63 -21.16
N ASP A 15 14.80 1.83 -21.06
CA ASP A 15 15.61 2.43 -22.12
C ASP A 15 16.89 1.64 -22.41
N GLU A 16 17.56 1.12 -21.37
CA GLU A 16 18.73 0.24 -21.49
C GLU A 16 18.40 -1.04 -22.26
N LEU A 17 17.24 -1.65 -21.98
CA LEU A 17 16.83 -2.92 -22.54
C LEU A 17 16.10 -2.79 -23.90
N GLY A 18 15.59 -1.59 -24.22
CA GLY A 18 14.73 -1.35 -25.37
C GLY A 18 13.39 -2.10 -25.30
N ARG A 19 12.89 -2.35 -24.08
CA ARG A 19 11.69 -3.16 -23.83
C ARG A 19 10.86 -2.59 -22.69
N SER A 20 9.57 -2.85 -22.73
CA SER A 20 8.62 -2.45 -21.69
C SER A 20 8.87 -3.15 -20.37
N VAL A 21 9.08 -2.37 -19.31
CA VAL A 21 9.27 -2.85 -17.93
C VAL A 21 8.08 -2.45 -17.07
N VAL A 22 7.66 -3.35 -16.18
CA VAL A 22 6.65 -3.08 -15.16
C VAL A 22 7.11 -3.63 -13.82
N VAL A 23 6.80 -2.91 -12.74
CA VAL A 23 6.90 -3.40 -11.37
C VAL A 23 5.49 -3.54 -10.82
N ASN A 24 5.16 -4.74 -10.37
CA ASN A 24 3.88 -5.07 -9.75
C ASN A 24 4.03 -5.34 -8.25
N ASP A 25 2.93 -5.21 -7.50
CA ASP A 25 2.81 -5.75 -6.15
C ASP A 25 2.75 -7.30 -6.19
N PRO A 26 2.79 -7.99 -5.02
CA PRO A 26 2.71 -9.45 -4.98
C PRO A 26 1.41 -10.04 -5.55
N GLU A 27 0.35 -9.25 -5.67
CA GLU A 27 -0.95 -9.60 -6.26
C GLU A 27 -1.04 -9.25 -7.76
N VAL A 28 0.10 -8.92 -8.39
CA VAL A 28 0.23 -8.58 -9.83
C VAL A 28 -0.47 -7.27 -10.20
N ARG A 29 -0.67 -6.35 -9.24
CA ARG A 29 -1.14 -5.00 -9.56
C ARG A 29 0.02 -4.09 -9.90
N MET A 30 -0.15 -3.32 -10.96
CA MET A 30 0.85 -2.37 -11.44
C MET A 30 1.14 -1.28 -10.41
N LEU A 31 2.41 -1.17 -10.00
CA LEU A 31 2.92 -0.10 -9.15
C LEU A 31 3.65 0.98 -9.97
N PHE A 32 4.46 0.53 -10.92
CA PHE A 32 5.28 1.37 -11.80
C PHE A 32 5.31 0.75 -13.20
N ALA A 33 5.37 1.57 -14.24
CA ALA A 33 5.48 1.12 -15.62
C ALA A 33 6.34 2.10 -16.41
N SER A 34 7.18 1.57 -17.29
CA SER A 34 7.94 2.38 -18.25
C SER A 34 7.08 2.77 -19.45
N ARG A 35 7.66 3.59 -20.33
CA ARG A 35 7.18 3.72 -21.72
C ARG A 35 7.20 2.37 -22.45
N HIS A 36 6.46 2.30 -23.55
CA HIS A 36 6.45 1.16 -24.45
C HIS A 36 7.41 1.32 -25.62
N PHE A 37 7.77 0.19 -26.23
CA PHE A 37 8.69 0.10 -27.37
C PHE A 37 8.02 -0.55 -28.59
N GLY A 38 6.68 -0.48 -28.67
CA GLY A 38 5.89 -1.18 -29.70
C GLY A 38 5.68 -2.67 -29.37
N ASP A 39 5.96 -3.05 -28.14
CA ASP A 39 5.87 -4.41 -27.59
C ASP A 39 4.61 -4.60 -26.71
N GLU A 40 3.70 -3.63 -26.69
CA GLU A 40 2.47 -3.72 -25.90
C GLU A 40 1.55 -4.85 -26.36
N ASP A 41 1.05 -5.63 -25.39
CA ASP A 41 0.01 -6.64 -25.63
C ASP A 41 -1.36 -6.19 -25.11
N PRO A 42 -2.46 -6.84 -25.54
CA PRO A 42 -3.81 -6.52 -25.07
C PRO A 42 -3.95 -6.45 -23.54
N VAL A 43 -3.28 -7.34 -22.80
CA VAL A 43 -3.28 -7.33 -21.33
C VAL A 43 -2.62 -6.07 -20.79
N ARG A 44 -1.46 -5.67 -21.32
CA ARG A 44 -0.74 -4.45 -20.94
C ARG A 44 -1.56 -3.20 -21.23
N ILE A 45 -2.14 -3.11 -22.42
CA ILE A 45 -2.99 -1.97 -22.82
C ILE A 45 -4.16 -1.85 -21.83
N ARG A 46 -4.85 -2.96 -21.55
CA ARG A 46 -5.94 -3.01 -20.57
C ARG A 46 -5.46 -2.60 -19.18
N ALA A 47 -4.32 -3.11 -18.73
CA ALA A 47 -3.78 -2.82 -17.40
C ALA A 47 -3.45 -1.33 -17.22
N ILE A 48 -2.98 -0.65 -18.27
CA ILE A 48 -2.70 0.79 -18.20
C ILE A 48 -3.99 1.60 -18.24
N LEU A 49 -4.91 1.29 -19.16
CA LEU A 49 -6.13 2.07 -19.35
C LEU A 49 -7.10 1.90 -18.17
N ASN A 50 -7.27 0.67 -17.69
CA ASN A 50 -8.27 0.33 -16.67
C ASN A 50 -7.68 0.14 -15.28
N ARG A 51 -6.35 0.23 -15.14
CA ARG A 51 -5.62 -0.11 -13.90
C ARG A 51 -5.89 -1.55 -13.42
N ASP A 52 -6.22 -2.43 -14.36
CA ASP A 52 -6.56 -3.84 -14.13
C ASP A 52 -6.16 -4.70 -15.33
N ALA A 53 -5.31 -5.70 -15.09
CA ALA A 53 -4.88 -6.66 -16.11
C ALA A 53 -5.93 -7.76 -16.38
N GLY A 54 -6.94 -7.90 -15.51
CA GLY A 54 -7.93 -8.98 -15.55
C GLY A 54 -7.46 -10.22 -14.78
N SER A 55 -8.40 -10.85 -14.09
CA SER A 55 -8.16 -11.98 -13.18
C SER A 55 -7.52 -13.19 -13.87
N GLU A 56 -7.85 -13.47 -15.13
CA GLU A 56 -7.29 -14.60 -15.89
C GLU A 56 -5.80 -14.41 -16.18
N ALA A 57 -5.38 -13.19 -16.59
CA ALA A 57 -3.98 -12.87 -16.85
C ALA A 57 -3.15 -12.85 -15.55
N ILE A 58 -3.72 -12.31 -14.47
CA ILE A 58 -3.11 -12.33 -13.13
C ILE A 58 -2.93 -13.78 -12.66
N GLY A 59 -3.97 -14.60 -12.78
CA GLY A 59 -3.94 -16.02 -12.40
C GLY A 59 -2.90 -16.81 -13.21
N PHE A 60 -2.80 -16.55 -14.51
CA PHE A 60 -1.78 -17.16 -15.38
C PHE A 60 -0.36 -16.76 -14.96
N LEU A 61 -0.11 -15.48 -14.64
CA LEU A 61 1.20 -15.06 -14.18
C LEU A 61 1.56 -15.72 -12.83
N LEU A 62 0.62 -15.75 -11.88
CA LEU A 62 0.84 -16.36 -10.57
C LEU A 62 1.04 -17.88 -10.66
N SER A 63 0.35 -18.57 -11.58
CA SER A 63 0.48 -20.02 -11.76
C SER A 63 1.85 -20.45 -12.30
N SER A 64 2.62 -19.54 -12.90
CA SER A 64 4.05 -19.77 -13.22
C SER A 64 4.94 -19.99 -11.99
N GLY A 65 4.42 -19.69 -10.79
CA GLY A 65 5.16 -19.78 -9.55
C GLY A 65 6.16 -18.64 -9.35
N ILE A 66 6.11 -17.57 -10.15
CA ILE A 66 7.07 -16.46 -10.10
C ILE A 66 7.30 -15.95 -8.69
N GLY A 67 6.26 -15.82 -7.86
CA GLY A 67 6.39 -15.35 -6.47
C GLY A 67 7.35 -16.14 -5.59
N GLN A 68 7.65 -17.39 -5.95
CA GLN A 68 8.58 -18.28 -5.24
C GLN A 68 9.99 -18.33 -5.88
N TRP A 69 10.19 -17.76 -7.06
CA TRP A 69 11.47 -17.82 -7.76
C TRP A 69 12.56 -17.08 -7.01
N THR A 70 13.76 -17.66 -6.91
CA THR A 70 14.93 -17.04 -6.26
C THR A 70 15.93 -16.45 -7.26
N LYS A 71 15.70 -16.64 -8.56
CA LYS A 71 16.52 -16.14 -9.66
C LYS A 71 15.61 -15.63 -10.79
N PRO A 72 16.09 -14.70 -11.63
CA PRO A 72 15.36 -14.28 -12.82
C PRO A 72 15.06 -15.45 -13.75
N GLY A 73 13.89 -15.42 -14.35
CA GLY A 73 13.40 -16.47 -15.23
C GLY A 73 12.46 -15.93 -16.31
N ARG A 74 11.93 -16.85 -17.12
CA ARG A 74 11.04 -16.56 -18.24
C ARG A 74 9.68 -17.21 -17.99
N ILE A 75 8.62 -16.49 -18.32
CA ILE A 75 7.23 -16.94 -18.29
C ILE A 75 6.74 -16.95 -19.73
N ASP A 76 6.21 -18.08 -20.17
CA ASP A 76 5.64 -18.18 -21.52
C ASP A 76 4.44 -17.24 -21.70
N GLY A 77 4.21 -16.82 -22.94
CA GLY A 77 3.00 -16.07 -23.29
C GLY A 77 1.76 -16.97 -23.36
N SER A 78 0.60 -16.35 -23.47
CA SER A 78 -0.67 -17.02 -23.73
C SER A 78 -1.41 -16.26 -24.83
N GLU A 79 -1.50 -16.87 -26.01
CA GLU A 79 -2.26 -16.32 -27.14
C GLU A 79 -3.74 -16.18 -26.79
N ALA A 80 -4.31 -17.16 -26.08
CA ALA A 80 -5.70 -17.14 -25.63
C ALA A 80 -6.02 -15.94 -24.72
N LEU A 81 -5.03 -15.45 -23.96
CA LEU A 81 -5.16 -14.30 -23.08
C LEU A 81 -4.68 -12.99 -23.73
N GLY A 82 -4.12 -13.03 -24.94
CA GLY A 82 -3.43 -11.88 -25.52
C GLY A 82 -2.25 -11.41 -24.67
N LEU A 83 -1.52 -12.35 -24.07
CA LEU A 83 -0.37 -12.08 -23.20
C LEU A 83 0.92 -12.50 -23.89
N HIS A 84 1.82 -11.57 -24.15
CA HIS A 84 3.17 -11.89 -24.62
C HIS A 84 4.01 -12.52 -23.50
N ALA A 85 5.05 -13.26 -23.89
CA ALA A 85 5.99 -13.83 -22.92
C ALA A 85 6.64 -12.73 -22.07
N ARG A 86 7.09 -13.11 -20.87
CA ARG A 86 7.70 -12.20 -19.91
C ARG A 86 9.03 -12.76 -19.41
N ALA A 87 9.95 -11.87 -19.07
CA ALA A 87 11.10 -12.19 -18.24
C ALA A 87 11.01 -11.41 -16.93
N GLY A 88 11.40 -12.01 -15.80
CA GLY A 88 11.23 -11.32 -14.53
C GLY A 88 11.73 -12.08 -13.32
N VAL A 89 11.64 -11.40 -12.18
CA VAL A 89 12.01 -11.94 -10.87
C VAL A 89 11.20 -11.22 -9.78
N PRO A 90 10.93 -11.86 -8.63
CA PRO A 90 10.40 -11.15 -7.48
C PRO A 90 11.41 -10.17 -6.91
N ILE A 91 10.93 -9.01 -6.51
CA ILE A 91 11.68 -8.00 -5.77
C ILE A 91 11.57 -8.35 -4.29
N ARG A 92 12.72 -8.63 -3.64
CA ARG A 92 12.75 -9.01 -2.23
C ARG A 92 13.61 -8.11 -1.39
N TRP A 93 13.19 -7.92 -0.15
CA TRP A 93 14.00 -7.25 0.87
C TRP A 93 13.95 -8.04 2.17
N ARG A 94 15.11 -8.46 2.66
CA ARG A 94 15.26 -9.21 3.93
C ARG A 94 14.30 -10.42 4.05
N GLY A 95 14.04 -11.11 2.94
CA GLY A 95 13.17 -12.29 2.90
C GLY A 95 11.70 -12.01 2.60
N GLU A 96 11.25 -10.76 2.60
CA GLU A 96 9.90 -10.37 2.21
C GLU A 96 9.83 -10.13 0.70
N THR A 97 8.78 -10.63 0.02
CA THR A 97 8.47 -10.28 -1.38
C THR A 97 7.70 -8.96 -1.42
N LEU A 98 8.34 -7.92 -1.95
CA LEU A 98 7.76 -6.59 -2.08
C LEU A 98 6.89 -6.46 -3.35
N GLY A 99 7.16 -7.29 -4.33
CA GLY A 99 6.56 -7.22 -5.66
C GLY A 99 7.34 -8.06 -6.66
N MET A 100 7.19 -7.75 -7.94
CA MET A 100 7.93 -8.39 -9.02
C MET A 100 8.21 -7.41 -10.15
N ILE A 101 9.40 -7.51 -10.73
CA ILE A 101 9.75 -6.81 -11.97
C ILE A 101 9.52 -7.76 -13.14
N LEU A 102 8.84 -7.27 -14.18
CA LEU A 102 8.53 -8.01 -15.39
C LEU A 102 8.88 -7.17 -16.61
N VAL A 103 9.51 -7.80 -17.59
CA VAL A 103 9.85 -7.26 -18.89
C VAL A 103 9.00 -7.99 -19.93
N ILE A 104 8.46 -7.27 -20.91
CA ILE A 104 7.84 -7.90 -22.08
C ILE A 104 8.92 -8.52 -22.97
N ASP A 105 8.77 -9.81 -23.31
CA ASP A 105 9.69 -10.56 -24.17
C ASP A 105 8.93 -11.21 -25.32
N ALA A 106 8.19 -10.40 -26.10
CA ALA A 106 7.29 -10.88 -27.15
C ALA A 106 8.01 -11.79 -28.17
N GLU A 107 9.24 -11.44 -28.54
CA GLU A 107 10.04 -12.17 -29.51
C GLU A 107 10.94 -13.25 -28.89
N LYS A 108 10.88 -13.45 -27.56
CA LYS A 108 11.73 -14.41 -26.83
C LYS A 108 13.24 -14.18 -27.04
N THR A 109 13.64 -12.90 -27.09
CA THR A 109 15.01 -12.46 -27.36
C THR A 109 15.74 -12.00 -26.11
N VAL A 110 15.14 -12.08 -24.91
CA VAL A 110 15.83 -11.80 -23.63
C VAL A 110 16.98 -12.78 -23.44
N THR A 111 18.20 -12.25 -23.34
CA THR A 111 19.43 -13.04 -23.14
C THR A 111 19.65 -13.38 -21.67
N ASP A 112 20.64 -14.25 -21.37
CA ASP A 112 21.01 -14.53 -19.99
C ASP A 112 21.71 -13.34 -19.30
N ALA A 113 22.36 -12.47 -20.09
CA ALA A 113 22.89 -11.20 -19.59
C ALA A 113 21.75 -10.25 -19.20
N ASP A 114 20.69 -10.18 -20.02
CA ASP A 114 19.48 -9.42 -19.71
C ASP A 114 18.81 -9.96 -18.43
N LEU A 115 18.71 -11.28 -18.27
CA LEU A 115 18.19 -11.90 -17.05
C LEU A 115 19.01 -11.52 -15.81
N ALA A 116 20.34 -11.57 -15.90
CA ALA A 116 21.21 -11.15 -14.81
C ALA A 116 20.95 -9.68 -14.44
N ARG A 117 20.83 -8.81 -15.47
CA ARG A 117 20.53 -7.39 -15.30
C ARG A 117 19.16 -7.15 -14.66
N ILE A 118 18.12 -7.89 -15.04
CA ILE A 118 16.80 -7.87 -14.38
C ILE A 118 16.95 -8.16 -12.89
N GLY A 119 17.76 -9.15 -12.51
CA GLY A 119 18.05 -9.47 -11.12
C GLY A 119 18.76 -8.34 -10.36
N GLU A 120 19.74 -7.70 -10.98
CA GLU A 120 20.43 -6.54 -10.41
C GLU A 120 19.49 -5.36 -10.18
N VAL A 121 18.65 -5.05 -11.17
CA VAL A 121 17.65 -3.96 -11.05
C VAL A 121 16.63 -4.28 -9.98
N ALA A 122 16.17 -5.53 -9.84
CA ALA A 122 15.30 -5.93 -8.75
C ALA A 122 15.94 -5.64 -7.38
N ASN A 123 17.25 -5.88 -7.22
CA ASN A 123 17.99 -5.57 -6.00
C ASN A 123 18.22 -4.07 -5.79
N GLU A 124 18.37 -3.28 -6.87
CA GLU A 124 18.46 -1.81 -6.82
C GLU A 124 17.13 -1.19 -6.37
N VAL A 125 16.02 -1.70 -6.90
CA VAL A 125 14.66 -1.20 -6.63
C VAL A 125 14.16 -1.62 -5.25
N ALA A 126 14.56 -2.78 -4.73
CA ALA A 126 14.12 -3.29 -3.42
C ALA A 126 14.27 -2.29 -2.25
N PRO A 127 15.45 -1.70 -1.97
CA PRO A 127 15.60 -0.70 -0.90
C PRO A 127 14.78 0.57 -1.16
N LEU A 128 14.60 0.96 -2.42
CA LEU A 128 13.79 2.13 -2.79
C LEU A 128 12.30 1.86 -2.56
N MET A 129 11.82 0.66 -2.87
CA MET A 129 10.45 0.23 -2.56
C MET A 129 10.24 0.09 -1.05
N VAL A 130 11.25 -0.32 -0.28
CA VAL A 130 11.19 -0.26 1.18
C VAL A 130 11.17 1.17 1.65
N ALA A 131 11.99 2.07 1.10
CA ALA A 131 11.95 3.50 1.44
C ALA A 131 10.61 4.17 1.05
N ASP A 132 9.94 3.68 0.00
CA ASP A 132 8.60 4.10 -0.43
C ASP A 132 7.48 3.50 0.45
N ARG A 133 7.68 2.27 0.96
CA ARG A 133 6.82 1.63 1.96
C ARG A 133 7.08 2.13 3.38
N MET A 134 8.29 2.61 3.66
CA MET A 134 8.67 3.25 4.90
C MET A 134 7.92 4.56 4.91
N PRO A 135 6.98 4.76 5.86
CA PRO A 135 6.58 6.10 6.19
C PRO A 135 7.88 6.85 6.50
N LEU A 136 8.04 8.06 6.01
CA LEU A 136 9.09 8.97 6.47
C LEU A 136 9.04 8.96 8.00
N ASP A 137 9.87 8.14 8.64
CA ASP A 137 9.84 7.80 10.07
C ASP A 137 8.41 7.42 10.56
N SER A 138 8.09 6.14 10.76
CA SER A 138 6.74 5.73 11.20
C SER A 138 6.26 6.51 12.43
N GLY A 139 7.18 6.91 13.32
CA GLY A 139 6.89 7.81 14.44
C GLY A 139 6.59 9.25 14.01
N ARG A 140 7.33 9.79 13.04
CA ARG A 140 7.04 11.12 12.45
C ARG A 140 5.75 11.13 11.65
N SER A 141 5.49 10.12 10.81
CA SER A 141 4.22 10.00 10.08
C SER A 141 3.04 9.88 11.05
N GLU A 142 3.20 9.10 12.11
CA GLU A 142 2.22 8.99 13.20
C GLU A 142 2.04 10.34 13.92
N ALA A 143 3.12 11.06 14.23
CA ALA A 143 3.09 12.38 14.83
C ALA A 143 2.44 13.45 13.94
N LEU A 144 2.68 13.41 12.63
CA LEU A 144 2.04 14.30 11.66
C LEU A 144 0.53 14.04 11.58
N VAL A 145 0.10 12.77 11.57
CA VAL A 145 -1.32 12.42 11.61
C VAL A 145 -1.94 12.87 12.92
N THR A 146 -1.30 12.63 14.06
CA THR A 146 -1.75 13.13 15.38
C THR A 146 -1.88 14.66 15.39
N ALA A 147 -0.88 15.37 14.89
CA ALA A 147 -0.91 16.83 14.79
C ALA A 147 -2.04 17.33 13.86
N ALA A 148 -2.25 16.68 12.72
CA ALA A 148 -3.32 17.01 11.77
C ALA A 148 -4.74 16.77 12.30
N LEU A 149 -4.91 15.83 13.24
CA LEU A 149 -6.18 15.55 13.90
C LEU A 149 -6.36 16.33 15.22
N GLY A 150 -5.28 16.92 15.73
CA GLY A 150 -5.23 17.61 17.01
C GLY A 150 -5.99 18.94 17.07
N PRO A 151 -6.19 19.50 18.28
CA PRO A 151 -6.98 20.72 18.47
C PRO A 151 -6.24 22.01 18.06
N GLU A 152 -4.91 21.98 17.97
CA GLU A 152 -4.09 23.16 17.65
C GLU A 152 -4.03 23.43 16.14
N GLU A 153 -4.49 24.61 15.72
CA GLU A 153 -4.58 24.99 14.30
C GLU A 153 -3.23 25.12 13.62
N SER A 154 -2.25 25.78 14.25
CA SER A 154 -0.88 25.93 13.74
C SER A 154 -0.19 24.58 13.52
N ALA A 155 -0.38 23.64 14.45
CA ALA A 155 0.16 22.29 14.32
C ALA A 155 -0.51 21.52 13.17
N ARG A 156 -1.84 21.66 13.01
CA ARG A 156 -2.57 21.05 11.90
C ARG A 156 -2.04 21.55 10.56
N GLU A 157 -1.92 22.86 10.39
CA GLU A 157 -1.44 23.45 9.13
C GLU A 157 -0.03 22.98 8.76
N GLY A 158 0.89 22.99 9.73
CA GLY A 158 2.26 22.48 9.53
C GLY A 158 2.28 21.01 9.14
N ALA A 159 1.48 20.18 9.82
CA ALA A 159 1.41 18.76 9.53
C ALA A 159 0.79 18.45 8.16
N LEU A 160 -0.26 19.17 7.76
CA LEU A 160 -0.92 19.02 6.47
C LEU A 160 0.00 19.40 5.30
N ALA A 161 0.85 20.42 5.49
CA ALA A 161 1.85 20.80 4.50
C ALA A 161 2.88 19.68 4.24
N GLU A 162 3.20 18.87 5.25
CA GLU A 162 4.14 17.76 5.14
C GLU A 162 3.50 16.44 4.63
N LEU A 163 2.22 16.17 4.95
CA LEU A 163 1.57 14.89 4.65
C LEU A 163 1.29 14.62 3.16
N ALA A 164 1.38 15.64 2.28
CA ALA A 164 1.24 15.53 0.83
C ALA A 164 0.07 14.62 0.35
N VAL A 165 -1.11 14.74 0.99
CA VAL A 165 -2.27 13.87 0.74
C VAL A 165 -2.99 14.25 -0.56
N ILE A 166 -3.44 13.24 -1.30
CA ILE A 166 -4.25 13.44 -2.51
C ILE A 166 -5.59 14.10 -2.14
N PRO A 167 -6.05 15.13 -2.89
CA PRO A 167 -7.36 15.73 -2.65
C PRO A 167 -8.52 14.72 -2.71
N GLY A 168 -9.47 14.85 -1.80
CA GLY A 168 -10.73 14.12 -1.82
C GLY A 168 -11.22 13.72 -0.43
N GLY A 169 -12.41 13.11 -0.40
CA GLY A 169 -13.11 12.82 0.85
C GLY A 169 -12.34 11.89 1.78
N VAL A 170 -12.32 12.20 3.08
CA VAL A 170 -11.66 11.41 4.11
C VAL A 170 -12.63 11.05 5.23
N ARG A 171 -12.36 9.92 5.90
CA ARG A 171 -13.11 9.48 7.07
C ARG A 171 -12.17 8.94 8.13
N VAL A 172 -12.43 9.31 9.38
CA VAL A 172 -11.64 8.85 10.52
C VAL A 172 -12.41 7.82 11.33
N VAL A 173 -11.76 6.71 11.66
CA VAL A 173 -12.18 5.76 12.68
C VAL A 173 -11.25 5.90 13.87
N THR A 174 -11.83 6.01 15.06
CA THR A 174 -11.08 6.12 16.32
C THR A 174 -11.31 4.87 17.15
N LEU A 175 -10.23 4.18 17.50
CA LEU A 175 -10.21 3.14 18.51
C LEU A 175 -9.87 3.78 19.85
N ALA A 176 -10.66 3.52 20.87
CA ALA A 176 -10.41 3.98 22.24
C ALA A 176 -10.46 2.81 23.20
N LEU A 177 -9.48 2.74 24.08
CA LEU A 177 -9.40 1.70 25.11
C LEU A 177 -10.06 2.24 26.39
N ARG A 178 -11.13 1.61 26.87
CA ARG A 178 -11.90 2.13 28.03
C ARG A 178 -11.45 1.60 29.38
N GLN A 179 -10.84 0.43 29.40
CA GLN A 179 -10.27 -0.17 30.60
C GLN A 179 -8.97 -0.87 30.22
N GLY A 180 -7.84 -0.28 30.62
CA GLY A 180 -6.50 -0.85 30.47
C GLY A 180 -5.67 -0.48 31.69
N LYS A 181 -4.81 -1.40 32.16
CA LYS A 181 -3.91 -1.16 33.30
C LYS A 181 -2.51 -0.70 32.88
N ASP A 182 -2.18 -0.89 31.60
CA ASP A 182 -0.85 -0.68 31.05
C ASP A 182 -0.96 0.14 29.74
N ASN A 183 -0.47 1.38 29.80
CA ASN A 183 -0.54 2.33 28.68
C ASN A 183 0.39 1.92 27.53
N ASP A 184 1.51 1.27 27.81
CA ASP A 184 2.47 0.85 26.79
C ASP A 184 1.91 -0.34 26.01
N LEU A 185 1.36 -1.32 26.73
CA LEU A 185 0.66 -2.45 26.12
C LEU A 185 -0.56 -1.99 25.30
N THR A 186 -1.26 -0.97 25.79
CA THR A 186 -2.39 -0.33 25.10
C THR A 186 -1.96 0.27 23.76
N ALA A 187 -0.91 1.10 23.77
CA ALA A 187 -0.42 1.72 22.54
C ALA A 187 0.08 0.67 21.53
N ILE A 188 0.70 -0.42 22.01
CA ILE A 188 1.13 -1.55 21.16
C ILE A 188 -0.07 -2.25 20.52
N ALA A 189 -1.12 -2.55 21.29
CA ALA A 189 -2.32 -3.23 20.79
C ALA A 189 -3.07 -2.39 19.76
N LEU A 190 -3.24 -1.09 20.02
CA LEU A 190 -3.87 -0.15 19.07
C LEU A 190 -3.04 -0.04 17.79
N ARG A 191 -1.72 0.12 17.91
CA ARG A 191 -0.83 0.21 16.74
C ARG A 191 -0.89 -1.06 15.91
N HIS A 192 -0.91 -2.23 16.54
CA HIS A 192 -1.05 -3.51 15.85
C HIS A 192 -2.33 -3.57 15.00
N ALA A 193 -3.48 -3.26 15.60
CA ALA A 193 -4.77 -3.29 14.91
C ALA A 193 -4.85 -2.30 13.74
N LEU A 194 -4.32 -1.08 13.93
CA LEU A 194 -4.32 -0.03 12.92
C LEU A 194 -3.36 -0.31 11.77
N VAL A 195 -2.17 -0.84 12.05
CA VAL A 195 -1.22 -1.26 11.00
C VAL A 195 -1.81 -2.41 10.17
N ALA A 196 -2.45 -3.38 10.83
CA ALA A 196 -3.15 -4.47 10.14
C ALA A 196 -4.30 -3.95 9.27
N ALA A 197 -5.10 -3.01 9.78
CA ALA A 197 -6.19 -2.39 9.03
C ALA A 197 -5.67 -1.61 7.81
N ARG A 198 -4.64 -0.77 8.00
CA ARG A 198 -3.98 -0.04 6.92
C ARG A 198 -3.45 -0.98 5.83
N SER A 199 -2.87 -2.11 6.22
CA SER A 199 -2.39 -3.13 5.27
C SER A 199 -3.55 -3.70 4.44
N ARG A 200 -4.70 -4.00 5.05
CA ARG A 200 -5.93 -4.43 4.35
C ARG A 200 -6.49 -3.35 3.42
N SER A 201 -6.29 -2.08 3.76
CA SER A 201 -6.59 -0.92 2.90
C SER A 201 -5.52 -0.63 1.85
N ARG A 202 -4.54 -1.52 1.65
CA ARG A 202 -3.44 -1.38 0.66
C ARG A 202 -2.63 -0.09 0.78
N GLY A 203 -2.57 0.48 1.97
CA GLY A 203 -1.84 1.73 2.22
C GLY A 203 -2.61 3.01 1.90
N ASP A 204 -3.85 2.93 1.38
CA ASP A 204 -4.77 4.07 1.16
C ASP A 204 -5.40 4.58 2.47
N ALA A 205 -4.72 4.34 3.59
CA ALA A 205 -5.07 4.83 4.90
C ALA A 205 -3.82 5.31 5.65
N LEU A 206 -4.00 6.36 6.44
CA LEU A 206 -3.01 6.80 7.43
C LEU A 206 -3.42 6.30 8.81
N HIS A 207 -2.47 6.21 9.73
CA HIS A 207 -2.80 5.86 11.12
C HIS A 207 -1.95 6.63 12.11
N SER A 208 -2.46 6.76 13.33
CA SER A 208 -1.70 7.20 14.49
C SER A 208 -2.21 6.58 15.79
N VAL A 209 -1.35 6.54 16.82
CA VAL A 209 -1.71 6.21 18.19
C VAL A 209 -1.22 7.32 19.11
N ASP A 210 -2.13 7.84 19.93
CA ASP A 210 -1.85 8.83 20.96
C ASP A 210 -2.36 8.31 22.31
N GLY A 211 -1.43 7.76 23.10
CA GLY A 211 -1.73 7.13 24.38
C GLY A 211 -2.76 6.00 24.28
N ALA A 212 -3.97 6.25 24.78
CA ALA A 212 -5.07 5.27 24.84
C ALA A 212 -6.06 5.37 23.67
N ALA A 213 -5.79 6.23 22.69
CA ALA A 213 -6.58 6.37 21.48
C ALA A 213 -5.73 6.10 20.24
N GLY A 214 -6.35 5.55 19.21
CA GLY A 214 -5.71 5.34 17.92
C GLY A 214 -6.65 5.69 16.78
N HIS A 215 -6.13 6.27 15.71
CA HIS A 215 -6.90 6.76 14.57
C HIS A 215 -6.48 6.02 13.30
N LEU A 216 -7.47 5.61 12.50
CA LEU A 216 -7.30 5.22 11.11
C LEU A 216 -7.98 6.27 10.23
N VAL A 217 -7.26 6.86 9.29
CA VAL A 217 -7.77 7.85 8.35
C VAL A 217 -7.86 7.21 6.97
N TYR A 218 -9.06 6.90 6.51
CA TYR A 218 -9.29 6.47 5.14
C TYR A 218 -9.15 7.66 4.19
N LEU A 219 -8.30 7.51 3.18
CA LEU A 219 -8.09 8.52 2.15
C LEU A 219 -9.11 8.39 1.02
N ALA A 220 -9.18 9.41 0.16
CA ALA A 220 -10.11 9.46 -0.96
C ALA A 220 -10.00 8.27 -1.93
N THR A 221 -8.81 7.69 -2.03
CA THR A 221 -8.52 6.49 -2.84
C THR A 221 -9.18 5.22 -2.27
N ALA A 222 -9.57 5.23 -1.00
CA ALA A 222 -10.28 4.16 -0.31
C ALA A 222 -11.78 4.45 -0.17
N ALA A 223 -12.46 4.88 -1.25
CA ALA A 223 -13.91 5.09 -1.23
C ALA A 223 -14.64 3.84 -0.69
N ARG A 224 -15.23 3.95 0.51
CA ARG A 224 -15.88 2.87 1.24
C ARG A 224 -17.26 3.35 1.70
N ASP A 225 -18.26 2.52 1.52
CA ASP A 225 -19.56 2.73 2.16
C ASP A 225 -19.45 2.57 3.68
N LEU A 226 -20.43 3.12 4.42
CA LEU A 226 -20.41 3.11 5.88
C LEU A 226 -20.44 1.68 6.46
N ASP A 227 -21.16 0.74 5.84
CA ASP A 227 -21.31 -0.62 6.36
C ASP A 227 -19.98 -1.37 6.29
N THR A 228 -19.21 -1.18 5.21
CA THR A 228 -17.85 -1.71 5.09
C THR A 228 -16.95 -1.13 6.18
N VAL A 229 -16.99 0.19 6.41
CA VAL A 229 -16.19 0.84 7.47
C VAL A 229 -16.58 0.30 8.86
N VAL A 230 -17.86 0.05 9.11
CA VAL A 230 -18.34 -0.57 10.36
C VAL A 230 -17.79 -1.99 10.53
N ALA A 231 -17.79 -2.79 9.47
CA ALA A 231 -17.25 -4.15 9.52
C ALA A 231 -15.73 -4.16 9.77
N GLU A 232 -15.00 -3.25 9.13
CA GLU A 232 -13.56 -3.05 9.34
C GLU A 232 -13.27 -2.56 10.77
N ALA A 233 -14.06 -1.61 11.29
CA ALA A 233 -13.97 -1.14 12.67
C ALA A 233 -14.16 -2.26 13.70
N ARG A 234 -15.16 -3.12 13.52
CA ARG A 234 -15.35 -4.30 14.38
C ARG A 234 -14.18 -5.27 14.31
N THR A 235 -13.52 -5.38 13.16
CA THR A 235 -12.32 -6.21 13.01
C THR A 235 -11.15 -5.60 13.75
N MET A 236 -10.95 -4.28 13.65
CA MET A 236 -9.93 -3.55 14.41
C MET A 236 -10.11 -3.70 15.93
N VAL A 237 -11.34 -3.60 16.41
CA VAL A 237 -11.66 -3.81 17.84
C VAL A 237 -11.25 -5.21 18.29
N ARG A 238 -11.56 -6.25 17.51
CA ARG A 238 -11.15 -7.63 17.81
C ARG A 238 -9.63 -7.78 17.80
N ASP A 239 -8.96 -7.30 16.75
CA ASP A 239 -7.49 -7.38 16.60
C ASP A 239 -6.80 -6.70 17.81
N ALA A 240 -7.30 -5.54 18.24
CA ALA A 240 -6.74 -4.82 19.40
C ALA A 240 -7.03 -5.56 20.72
N ALA A 241 -8.25 -6.10 20.90
CA ALA A 241 -8.62 -6.84 22.10
C ALA A 241 -7.81 -8.13 22.28
N ASP A 242 -7.54 -8.84 21.18
CA ASP A 242 -6.73 -10.08 21.19
C ASP A 242 -5.30 -9.82 21.68
N VAL A 243 -4.71 -8.67 21.29
CA VAL A 243 -3.35 -8.27 21.72
C VAL A 243 -3.34 -7.69 23.13
N ALA A 244 -4.35 -6.90 23.50
CA ALA A 244 -4.39 -6.23 24.81
C ALA A 244 -4.70 -7.18 25.99
N GLY A 245 -5.13 -8.41 25.72
CA GLY A 245 -5.33 -9.46 26.72
C GLY A 245 -6.64 -9.34 27.52
N ARG A 246 -6.86 -10.31 28.43
CA ARG A 246 -8.13 -10.44 29.17
C ARG A 246 -8.37 -9.27 30.13
N GLY A 247 -9.59 -8.73 30.11
CA GLY A 247 -10.02 -7.63 30.99
C GLY A 247 -9.88 -6.24 30.37
N THR A 248 -9.47 -6.16 29.11
CA THR A 248 -9.39 -4.93 28.33
C THR A 248 -10.61 -4.75 27.44
N SER A 249 -11.22 -3.56 27.46
CA SER A 249 -12.31 -3.20 26.54
C SER A 249 -11.81 -2.17 25.52
N VAL A 250 -11.93 -2.51 24.23
CA VAL A 250 -11.64 -1.64 23.10
C VAL A 250 -12.96 -1.32 22.41
N GLU A 251 -13.17 -0.05 22.10
CA GLU A 251 -14.35 0.45 21.40
C GLU A 251 -13.91 1.23 20.15
N ALA A 252 -14.72 1.17 19.09
CA ALA A 252 -14.52 2.00 17.91
C ALA A 252 -15.62 3.06 17.79
N GLY A 253 -15.25 4.25 17.34
CA GLY A 253 -16.17 5.28 16.86
C GLY A 253 -15.83 5.70 15.43
N ILE A 254 -16.84 6.06 14.65
CA ILE A 254 -16.71 6.38 13.23
C ILE A 254 -17.18 7.80 12.99
N GLY A 255 -16.33 8.63 12.39
CA GLY A 255 -16.66 10.00 12.01
C GLY A 255 -17.41 10.08 10.68
N ALA A 256 -18.01 11.24 10.41
CA ALA A 256 -18.59 11.50 9.10
C ALA A 256 -17.53 11.55 7.99
N LEU A 257 -17.96 11.35 6.75
CA LEU A 257 -17.14 11.66 5.58
C LEU A 257 -17.02 13.18 5.47
N VAL A 258 -15.80 13.69 5.43
CA VAL A 258 -15.49 15.12 5.22
C VAL A 258 -14.77 15.27 3.87
N PRO A 259 -14.87 16.43 3.20
CA PRO A 259 -14.43 16.60 1.82
C PRO A 259 -12.91 16.53 1.59
N ALA A 260 -12.09 16.73 2.63
CA ALA A 260 -10.64 16.78 2.50
C ALA A 260 -9.90 16.56 3.83
N MET A 261 -8.59 16.28 3.76
CA MET A 261 -7.72 15.99 4.91
C MET A 261 -7.64 17.14 5.93
N ASN A 262 -7.74 18.40 5.49
CA ASN A 262 -7.77 19.56 6.40
C ASN A 262 -9.01 19.59 7.31
N GLU A 263 -10.08 18.87 6.96
CA GLU A 263 -11.28 18.70 7.79
C GLU A 263 -11.28 17.37 8.56
N ALA A 264 -10.25 16.53 8.42
CA ALA A 264 -10.17 15.22 9.07
C ALA A 264 -10.30 15.29 10.59
N TRP A 265 -9.85 16.38 11.22
CA TRP A 265 -10.00 16.64 12.65
C TRP A 265 -11.48 16.71 13.08
N LEU A 266 -12.40 17.17 12.23
CA LEU A 266 -13.85 17.17 12.49
C LEU A 266 -14.38 15.73 12.51
N SER A 267 -13.96 14.91 11.54
CA SER A 267 -14.30 13.49 11.48
C SER A 267 -13.74 12.74 12.69
N ALA A 268 -12.49 13.00 13.08
CA ALA A 268 -11.85 12.42 14.28
C ALA A 268 -12.59 12.81 15.57
N ARG A 269 -12.96 14.08 15.71
CA ARG A 269 -13.72 14.57 16.87
C ARG A 269 -15.09 13.90 16.95
N GLN A 270 -15.78 13.74 15.82
CA GLN A 270 -17.05 13.02 15.78
C GLN A 270 -16.86 11.53 16.12
N ALA A 271 -15.82 10.89 15.58
CA ALA A 271 -15.48 9.51 15.89
C ALA A 271 -15.26 9.30 17.40
N GLY A 272 -14.55 10.21 18.07
CA GLY A 272 -14.35 10.14 19.52
C GLY A 272 -15.61 10.39 20.37
N LEU A 273 -16.67 10.96 19.78
CA LEU A 273 -17.95 11.25 20.45
C LEU A 273 -19.09 10.32 20.03
N ALA A 274 -18.91 9.54 18.97
CA ALA A 274 -19.94 8.68 18.39
C ALA A 274 -20.30 7.52 19.32
N ALA A 275 -21.51 6.98 19.15
CA ALA A 275 -21.89 5.72 19.78
C ALA A 275 -20.91 4.63 19.35
N THR A 276 -20.40 3.88 20.32
CA THR A 276 -19.30 2.96 20.13
C THR A 276 -19.76 1.58 19.69
N ILE A 277 -18.91 0.91 18.90
CA ILE A 277 -19.11 -0.46 18.36
C ILE A 277 -18.05 -1.42 18.87
#